data_AF-A0A1B9NIK1-F1
#
_entry.id   AF-A0A1B9NIK1-F1
#
_cell.length_a   1.000
_cell.length_b   1.000
_cell.length_c   1.000
_cell.angle_alpha   90.00
_cell.angle_beta   90.00
_cell.angle_gamma   90.00
#
_symmetry.space_group_name_H-M   'P 1'
#
loop_
_entity.id
_entity.type
_entity.pdbx_description
1 polymer ?
#
loop_
_entity_poly.entity_id
_entity_poly.type
_entity_poly.pdbx_seq_one_letter_code
_entity_poly.pdbx_strand_id
1 'polypeptide(L)' 'MYAALWRILPGPWPVKLLFLLALLAAALYGLFFHLFPWIAATFVPDDGTIDAAAALVSALAQPSPS' A
#
# COMPACT_ATOMS: atom_id res chain seq x y z
N MET A 1 37.10 -6.28 -22.32
CA MET A 1 36.07 -6.59 -23.33
C MET A 1 34.67 -6.87 -22.76
N TYR A 2 34.25 -6.20 -21.67
CA TYR A 2 32.82 -6.04 -21.30
C TYR A 2 32.39 -4.56 -21.33
N ALA A 3 33.33 -3.63 -21.59
CA ALA A 3 33.10 -2.20 -21.53
C ALA A 3 32.18 -1.65 -22.64
N ALA A 4 32.13 -2.29 -23.81
CA ALA A 4 31.25 -1.85 -24.91
C ALA A 4 29.77 -2.14 -24.59
N LEU A 5 29.48 -3.28 -23.95
CA LEU A 5 28.12 -3.66 -23.56
C LEU A 5 27.60 -2.81 -22.39
N TRP A 6 28.50 -2.37 -21.50
CA TRP A 6 28.16 -1.47 -20.39
C TRP A 6 27.91 -0.01 -20.81
N ARG A 7 28.28 0.37 -22.04
CA ARG A 7 28.11 1.73 -22.62
C ARG A 7 26.84 1.90 -23.45
N ILE A 8 26.16 0.81 -23.80
CA ILE A 8 24.87 0.83 -24.53
C ILE A 8 23.69 1.09 -23.58
N LEU A 9 23.83 0.78 -22.30
CA LEU A 9 22.89 1.28 -21.29
C LEU A 9 23.20 2.76 -21.05
N PRO A 10 22.22 3.69 -21.21
CA PRO A 10 22.46 5.10 -21.01
C PRO A 10 22.73 5.37 -19.52
N GLY A 11 24.01 5.47 -19.17
CA GLY A 11 24.47 6.05 -17.90
C GLY A 11 25.47 5.19 -17.11
N PRO A 12 26.39 5.85 -16.37
CA PRO A 12 27.38 5.20 -15.49
C PRO A 12 26.70 4.32 -14.44
N TRP A 13 27.43 3.39 -13.80
CA TRP A 13 26.93 2.48 -12.75
C TRP A 13 25.87 3.10 -11.79
N PRO A 14 26.04 4.33 -11.26
CA PRO A 14 25.02 4.96 -10.42
C PRO A 14 23.68 5.24 -11.11
N VAL A 15 23.62 5.44 -12.43
CA VAL A 15 22.35 5.63 -13.17
C VAL A 15 21.53 4.33 -13.20
N LYS A 16 22.18 3.18 -13.37
CA LYS A 16 21.49 1.88 -13.29
C LYS A 16 20.96 1.62 -11.88
N LEU A 17 21.77 1.96 -10.87
CA LEU A 17 21.38 1.87 -9.46
C LEU A 17 20.19 2.79 -9.16
N LEU A 18 20.23 4.03 -9.66
CA LEU A 18 19.13 4.99 -9.53
C LEU A 18 17.86 4.49 -10.21
N PHE A 19 17.97 3.86 -11.39
CA PHE A 19 16.83 3.27 -12.07
C PHE A 19 16.21 2.11 -11.28
N LEU A 20 17.03 1.20 -10.74
CA LEU A 20 16.56 0.12 -9.88
C LEU A 20 15.89 0.68 -8.61
N LEU A 21 16.51 1.70 -8.00
CA LEU A 21 15.98 2.32 -6.79
C LEU A 21 14.68 3.08 -7.06
N ALA A 22 14.59 3.78 -8.18
CA ALA A 22 13.38 4.46 -8.62
C ALA A 22 12.26 3.45 -8.92
N LEU A 23 12.58 2.33 -9.57
CA LEU A 23 11.61 1.27 -9.84
C LEU A 23 11.12 0.62 -8.53
N LEU A 24 12.04 0.39 -7.58
CA LEU A 24 11.71 -0.12 -6.25
C LEU A 24 10.84 0.89 -5.48
N ALA A 25 11.20 2.17 -5.48
CA ALA A 25 10.42 3.23 -4.85
C ALA A 25 9.03 3.37 -5.49
N ALA A 26 8.92 3.30 -6.82
CA ALA A 26 7.66 3.31 -7.53
C ALA A 26 6.80 2.09 -7.19
N ALA A 27 7.40 0.90 -7.07
CA ALA A 27 6.71 -0.31 -6.65
C ALA A 27 6.20 -0.19 -5.20
N LEU A 28 7.03 0.25 -4.25
CA LEU A 28 6.62 0.48 -2.87
C LEU A 28 5.50 1.52 -2.78
N TYR A 29 5.62 2.61 -3.53
CA TYR A 29 4.61 3.66 -3.60
C TYR A 29 3.29 3.11 -4.15
N GLY A 30 3.32 2.44 -5.29
CA GLY A 30 2.14 1.81 -5.88
C GLY A 30 1.51 0.78 -4.96
N LEU A 31 2.31 -0.03 -4.25
CA LEU A 31 1.79 -0.97 -3.26
C LEU A 31 1.11 -0.23 -2.12
N PHE A 32 1.80 0.66 -1.42
CA PHE A 32 1.27 1.31 -0.21
C PHE A 32 0.08 2.20 -0.49
N PHE A 33 0.14 3.01 -1.54
CA PHE A 33 -0.86 4.04 -1.80
C PHE A 33 -1.99 3.59 -2.72
N HIS A 34 -1.83 2.51 -3.49
CA HIS A 34 -2.88 2.03 -4.39
C HIS A 34 -3.28 0.59 -4.11
N LEU A 35 -2.32 -0.34 -4.07
CA LEU A 35 -2.64 -1.76 -3.99
C LEU A 35 -3.18 -2.17 -2.61
N PHE A 36 -2.54 -1.71 -1.54
CA PHE A 36 -2.99 -1.93 -0.16
C PHE A 36 -4.41 -1.40 0.08
N PRO A 37 -4.74 -0.12 -0.20
CA PRO A 37 -6.10 0.37 0.01
C PRO A 37 -7.12 -0.32 -0.90
N TRP A 38 -6.75 -0.66 -2.14
CA TRP A 38 -7.64 -1.41 -3.04
C TRP A 38 -7.93 -2.83 -2.53
N ILE A 39 -6.91 -3.55 -2.04
CA ILE A 39 -7.06 -4.87 -1.42
C ILE A 39 -7.91 -4.75 -0.15
N ALA A 40 -7.63 -3.77 0.70
CA ALA A 40 -8.40 -3.53 1.92
C ALA A 40 -9.88 -3.31 1.59
N ALA A 41 -10.21 -2.45 0.63
CA ALA A 41 -11.58 -2.20 0.22
C ALA A 41 -12.28 -3.41 -0.45
N THR A 42 -11.52 -4.33 -1.05
CA THR A 42 -12.09 -5.47 -1.79
C THR A 42 -12.24 -6.72 -0.91
N PHE A 43 -11.32 -6.94 0.02
CA PHE A 43 -11.20 -8.19 0.75
C PHE A 43 -11.36 -8.06 2.27
N VAL A 44 -11.27 -6.86 2.83
CA VAL A 44 -11.50 -6.63 4.26
C VAL A 44 -12.97 -6.21 4.42
N PRO A 45 -13.79 -6.99 5.13
CA PRO A 45 -15.15 -6.59 5.45
C PRO A 45 -15.15 -5.30 6.27
N ASP A 46 -16.11 -4.40 5.98
CA ASP A 46 -16.28 -3.11 6.68
C ASP A 46 -16.66 -3.26 8.17
N ASP A 47 -16.86 -4.49 8.64
CA ASP A 47 -17.19 -4.84 10.03
C ASP A 47 -15.94 -4.74 10.93
N GLY A 48 -15.38 -3.54 11.04
CA GLY A 48 -14.30 -3.28 11.99
C GLY A 48 -14.73 -3.68 13.40
N THR A 49 -13.85 -4.38 14.15
CA THR A 49 -14.12 -4.72 15.56
C THR A 49 -14.51 -3.50 16.41
N ILE A 50 -14.03 -2.31 16.02
CA ILE A 50 -14.34 -1.04 16.67
C ILE A 50 -15.77 -0.59 16.36
N ASP A 51 -16.24 -0.75 15.12
CA ASP A 51 -17.62 -0.41 14.72
C ASP A 51 -18.64 -1.35 15.37
N ALA A 52 -18.33 -2.65 15.45
CA ALA A 52 -19.15 -3.63 16.15
C ALA A 52 -19.24 -3.33 17.67
N ALA A 53 -18.12 -2.97 18.30
CA ALA A 53 -18.09 -2.57 19.71
C ALA A 53 -18.83 -1.25 19.94
N ALA A 54 -18.69 -0.25 19.05
CA ALA A 54 -19.39 1.02 19.12
C ALA A 54 -20.91 0.87 18.96
N ALA A 55 -21.36 -0.03 18.08
CA ALA A 55 -22.77 -0.39 17.91
C ALA A 55 -23.33 -1.06 19.17
N LEU A 56 -22.59 -1.98 19.80
CA LEU A 56 -22.95 -2.59 21.09
C LEU A 56 -23.04 -1.55 22.21
N VAL A 57 -22.06 -0.66 22.31
CA VAL A 57 -22.08 0.44 23.29
C VAL A 57 -23.28 1.35 23.06
N SER A 58 -23.58 1.71 21.82
CA SER A 58 -24.76 2.51 21.48
C SER A 58 -26.06 1.77 21.83
N ALA A 59 -26.14 0.47 21.57
CA ALA A 59 -27.31 -0.36 21.93
C ALA A 59 -27.50 -0.46 23.45
N LEU A 60 -26.42 -0.55 24.23
CA LEU A 60 -26.45 -0.52 25.70
C LEU A 60 -26.81 0.87 26.26
N ALA A 61 -26.52 1.94 25.52
CA ALA A 61 -26.82 3.31 25.89
C ALA A 61 -28.24 3.75 25.53
N GLN A 62 -28.94 3.04 24.65
CA GLN A 62 -30.34 3.34 24.31
C GLN A 62 -31.27 2.91 25.47
N PRO A 63 -32.02 3.83 26.11
CA PRO A 63 -32.99 3.46 27.12
C PRO A 63 -34.17 2.70 26.47
N SER A 64 -34.59 1.60 27.09
CA SER A 64 -35.71 0.79 26.61
C SER A 64 -36.97 1.64 26.43
N PRO A 65 -37.63 1.59 25.26
CA PRO A 65 -38.88 2.32 25.06
C PRO A 65 -39.96 1.74 25.99
N SER A 66 -40.57 2.63 26.79
CA SER A 66 -41.65 2.38 27.75
C SER A 66 -42.98 2.05 27.07
#